data_AF-A0AAW2DF02-F1
#
_entry.id   AF-A0AAW2DF02-F1
#
_cell.length_a   1.000
_cell.length_b   1.000
_cell.length_c   1.000
_cell.angle_alpha   90.00
_cell.angle_beta   90.00
_cell.angle_gamma   90.00
#
_symmetry.space_group_name_H-M   'P 1'
#
loop_
_entity.id
_entity.type
_entity.pdbx_description
1 polymer ?
#
loop_
_entity_poly.entity_id
_entity_poly.type
_entity_poly.pdbx_seq_one_letter_code
_entity_poly.pdbx_strand_id
1 'polypeptide(L)'
;ENIKRYQVLSEVEPNYLRKHLPESAPYFLESIETILQDVQEYILPGITHWQSPNYFAYLPSSGSIAGSDQTHSAIQKAAKIAGINPMNFRAVKTTKSASFGLCPKSLRDAVQANGQAGLVPFFLCATVGTTSTNAIDPIQPLCEVAKDYSIWVHVDAAYAGSACICP
;
A
#
# COMPACT_ATOMS: atom_id res chain seq x y z
N GLU A 1 -18.29 12.35 17.44
CA GLU A 1 -19.44 11.53 17.92
C GLU A 1 -20.38 11.09 16.79
N ASN A 2 -20.90 11.99 15.94
CA ASN A 2 -21.95 11.67 14.96
C ASN A 2 -21.52 10.87 13.69
N ILE A 3 -20.30 10.33 13.61
CA ILE A 3 -19.76 9.74 12.36
C ILE A 3 -20.58 8.56 11.82
N LYS A 4 -21.31 7.84 12.68
CA LYS A 4 -22.26 6.76 12.32
C LYS A 4 -23.46 7.23 11.48
N ARG A 5 -23.72 8.55 11.39
CA ARG A 5 -24.83 9.13 10.60
C ARG A 5 -24.46 9.40 9.14
N TYR A 6 -23.17 9.37 8.81
CA TYR A 6 -22.67 9.58 7.46
C TYR A 6 -22.43 8.24 6.76
N GLN A 7 -22.62 8.23 5.44
CA GLN A 7 -22.27 7.08 4.61
C GLN A 7 -20.75 6.84 4.67
N VAL A 8 -20.35 5.57 4.64
CA VAL A 8 -18.95 5.16 4.81
C VAL A 8 -18.08 5.60 3.64
N LEU A 9 -18.59 5.40 2.43
CA LEU A 9 -18.04 5.90 1.17
C LEU A 9 -18.71 7.23 0.83
N SER A 10 -17.96 8.19 0.30
CA SER A 10 -18.57 9.42 -0.22
C SER A 10 -19.37 9.13 -1.50
N GLU A 11 -20.55 9.76 -1.61
CA GLU A 11 -21.47 9.63 -2.74
C GLU A 11 -21.46 10.87 -3.66
N VAL A 12 -20.47 11.78 -3.52
CA VAL A 12 -20.40 13.00 -4.35
C VAL A 12 -19.75 12.75 -5.71
N GLU A 13 -20.23 13.48 -6.71
CA GLU A 13 -19.68 13.44 -8.07
C GLU A 13 -18.29 14.11 -8.18
N PRO A 14 -17.41 13.67 -9.10
CA PRO A 14 -16.15 14.35 -9.39
C PRO A 14 -16.34 15.84 -9.71
N ASN A 15 -15.47 16.68 -9.14
CA ASN A 15 -15.55 18.15 -9.18
C ASN A 15 -16.75 18.79 -8.46
N TYR A 16 -17.54 18.05 -7.65
CA TYR A 16 -18.62 18.61 -6.81
C TYR A 16 -18.16 19.86 -6.04
N LEU A 17 -17.09 19.74 -5.25
CA LEU A 17 -16.61 20.81 -4.36
C LEU A 17 -16.24 22.11 -5.12
N ARG A 18 -15.75 22.01 -6.36
CA ARG A 18 -15.40 23.18 -7.18
C ARG A 18 -16.61 24.07 -7.50
N LYS A 19 -17.84 23.53 -7.46
CA LYS A 19 -19.07 24.30 -7.68
C LYS A 19 -19.49 25.14 -6.47
N HIS A 20 -18.92 24.85 -5.31
CA HIS A 20 -19.25 25.47 -4.01
C HIS A 20 -18.14 26.40 -3.50
N LEU A 21 -16.94 26.32 -4.04
CA LEU A 21 -15.81 27.18 -3.66
C LEU A 21 -15.61 28.34 -4.66
N PRO A 22 -15.16 29.52 -4.20
CA PRO A 22 -14.82 30.63 -5.08
C PRO A 22 -13.59 30.31 -5.95
N GLU A 23 -13.49 30.94 -7.13
CA GLU A 23 -12.37 30.73 -8.05
C GLU A 23 -11.03 31.35 -7.59
N SER A 24 -11.07 32.17 -6.53
CA SER A 24 -9.89 32.81 -5.93
C SER A 24 -10.04 32.92 -4.42
N ALA A 25 -8.92 33.04 -3.70
CA ALA A 25 -8.93 33.20 -2.25
C ALA A 25 -9.60 34.54 -1.85
N PRO A 26 -10.33 34.58 -0.71
CA PRO A 26 -10.93 35.81 -0.22
C PRO A 26 -9.86 36.83 0.17
N TYR A 27 -10.09 38.10 -0.20
CA TYR A 27 -9.20 39.22 0.14
C TYR A 27 -9.37 39.71 1.59
N PHE A 28 -10.47 39.34 2.24
CA PHE A 28 -10.83 39.74 3.59
C PHE A 28 -11.04 38.51 4.47
N LEU A 29 -10.96 38.73 5.78
CA LEU A 29 -11.15 37.67 6.78
C LEU A 29 -12.62 37.26 6.85
N GLU A 30 -12.86 35.96 6.95
CA GLU A 30 -14.17 35.37 7.24
C GLU A 30 -14.20 34.85 8.68
N SER A 31 -15.38 34.72 9.26
CA SER A 31 -15.51 34.23 10.64
C SER A 31 -15.31 32.72 10.72
N ILE A 32 -14.90 32.22 11.88
CA ILE A 32 -14.67 30.78 12.07
C ILE A 32 -15.99 29.99 11.97
N GLU A 33 -17.12 30.62 12.31
CA GLU A 33 -18.46 30.05 12.17
C GLU A 33 -18.82 29.79 10.70
N THR A 34 -18.53 30.74 9.79
CA THR A 34 -18.69 30.54 8.34
C THR A 34 -17.85 29.37 7.84
N ILE A 35 -16.56 29.35 8.20
CA ILE A 35 -15.63 28.29 7.78
C ILE A 35 -16.08 26.90 8.30
N LEU A 36 -16.57 26.83 9.54
CA LEU A 36 -17.08 25.58 10.13
C LEU A 36 -18.43 25.14 9.53
N GLN A 37 -19.24 26.07 9.03
CA GLN A 37 -20.45 25.75 8.26
C GLN A 37 -20.08 25.16 6.90
N ASP A 38 -19.16 25.78 6.15
CA ASP A 38 -18.67 25.27 4.86
C ASP A 38 -18.03 23.88 4.97
N VAL A 39 -17.29 23.63 6.05
CA VAL A 39 -16.75 22.30 6.36
C VAL A 39 -17.88 21.28 6.53
N GLN A 40 -18.95 21.62 7.26
CA GLN A 40 -20.08 20.72 7.46
C GLN A 40 -20.90 20.48 6.20
N GLU A 41 -21.08 21.52 5.36
CA GLU A 41 -21.97 21.50 4.21
C GLU A 41 -21.30 20.94 2.95
N TYR A 42 -20.06 21.33 2.66
CA TYR A 42 -19.38 21.00 1.40
C TYR A 42 -18.24 19.99 1.56
N ILE A 43 -17.55 19.96 2.70
CA ILE A 43 -16.42 19.05 2.92
C ILE A 43 -16.88 17.69 3.47
N LEU A 44 -17.71 17.64 4.51
CA LEU A 44 -18.13 16.37 5.12
C LEU A 44 -18.80 15.39 4.13
N PRO A 45 -19.72 15.80 3.22
CA PRO A 45 -20.30 14.86 2.25
C PRO A 45 -19.27 14.27 1.28
N GLY A 46 -18.19 15.02 0.98
CA GLY A 46 -17.08 14.61 0.12
C GLY A 46 -16.06 13.67 0.80
N ILE A 47 -16.18 13.44 2.11
CA ILE A 47 -15.25 12.59 2.86
C ILE A 47 -15.73 11.15 2.86
N THR A 48 -14.87 10.24 2.39
CA THR A 48 -14.97 8.82 2.74
C THR A 48 -14.56 8.68 4.21
N HIS A 49 -15.48 8.25 5.08
CA HIS A 49 -15.29 8.27 6.53
C HIS A 49 -14.49 7.05 7.03
N TRP A 50 -13.16 7.09 6.87
CA TRP A 50 -12.22 6.05 7.35
C TRP A 50 -12.33 5.73 8.86
N GLN A 51 -12.79 6.68 9.66
CA GLN A 51 -13.02 6.52 11.11
C GLN A 51 -14.43 6.00 11.46
N SER A 52 -15.28 5.69 10.46
CA SER A 52 -16.55 5.04 10.70
C SER A 52 -16.31 3.61 11.21
N PRO A 53 -17.04 3.12 12.23
CA PRO A 53 -16.95 1.73 12.68
C PRO A 53 -17.42 0.71 11.62
N ASN A 54 -17.95 1.20 10.50
CA ASN A 54 -18.38 0.41 9.35
C ASN A 54 -17.39 0.52 8.16
N TYR A 55 -16.19 1.09 8.37
CA TYR A 55 -15.15 1.23 7.34
C TYR A 55 -14.14 0.07 7.40
N PHE A 56 -13.93 -0.61 6.27
CA PHE A 56 -13.16 -1.87 6.19
C PHE A 56 -12.20 -1.98 4.99
N ALA A 57 -11.64 -0.88 4.47
CA ALA A 57 -10.85 -0.88 3.22
C ALA A 57 -9.43 -0.27 3.33
N TYR A 58 -8.46 -0.85 2.61
CA TYR A 58 -7.10 -0.34 2.33
C TYR A 58 -6.15 -0.04 3.53
N LEU A 59 -4.83 0.11 3.24
CA LEU A 59 -3.73 0.46 4.19
C LEU A 59 -2.55 1.20 3.49
N PRO A 60 -1.65 1.93 4.22
CA PRO A 60 -0.58 2.80 3.66
C PRO A 60 0.84 2.16 3.42
N SER A 61 1.93 2.95 3.16
CA SER A 61 2.84 2.75 1.97
C SER A 61 4.39 2.96 2.10
N SER A 62 5.27 2.10 1.49
CA SER A 62 6.45 2.38 0.55
C SER A 62 7.84 1.65 0.74
N GLY A 63 8.57 1.28 -0.34
CA GLY A 63 9.95 0.68 -0.35
C GLY A 63 10.45 0.15 -1.74
N SER A 64 11.74 -0.18 -2.04
CA SER A 64 12.20 -0.62 -3.42
C SER A 64 12.84 -2.04 -3.55
N ILE A 65 12.28 -2.94 -4.40
CA ILE A 65 12.04 -4.35 -4.00
C ILE A 65 11.79 -5.37 -5.16
N ALA A 66 12.11 -6.67 -4.96
CA ALA A 66 11.36 -7.81 -5.55
C ALA A 66 10.36 -8.41 -4.53
N GLY A 67 9.14 -8.73 -4.96
CA GLY A 67 8.07 -9.21 -4.04
C GLY A 67 7.07 -10.11 -4.75
N SER A 68 6.09 -10.63 -4.00
CA SER A 68 4.91 -11.32 -4.56
C SER A 68 4.07 -10.39 -5.46
N ASP A 69 3.23 -10.97 -6.31
CA ASP A 69 2.16 -10.23 -7.00
C ASP A 69 1.07 -9.68 -6.05
N GLN A 70 1.11 -10.05 -4.77
CA GLN A 70 0.31 -9.46 -3.68
C GLN A 70 1.04 -8.33 -2.91
N THR A 71 2.31 -8.07 -3.23
CA THR A 71 3.10 -7.03 -2.56
C THR A 71 2.53 -5.64 -2.89
N HIS A 72 2.41 -4.79 -1.86
CA HIS A 72 1.67 -3.53 -1.95
C HIS A 72 2.24 -2.56 -3.02
N SER A 73 1.38 -1.87 -3.78
CA SER A 73 1.80 -1.05 -4.94
C SER A 73 2.82 0.07 -4.63
N ALA A 74 2.84 0.55 -3.39
CA ALA A 74 3.82 1.50 -2.87
C ALA A 74 5.28 1.04 -3.03
N ILE A 75 5.45 -0.28 -3.15
CA ILE A 75 6.71 -0.93 -3.39
C ILE A 75 7.23 -0.66 -4.81
N GLN A 76 6.38 -0.84 -5.83
CA GLN A 76 6.74 -0.48 -7.21
C GLN A 76 6.94 1.04 -7.35
N LYS A 77 6.23 1.86 -6.56
CA LYS A 77 6.37 3.32 -6.56
C LYS A 77 7.77 3.77 -6.12
N ALA A 78 8.26 3.27 -4.99
CA ALA A 78 9.58 3.67 -4.50
C ALA A 78 10.74 3.10 -5.35
N ALA A 79 10.53 2.04 -6.13
CA ALA A 79 11.49 1.61 -7.16
C ALA A 79 11.75 2.70 -8.21
N LYS A 80 10.68 3.31 -8.73
CA LYS A 80 10.77 4.40 -9.70
C LYS A 80 11.46 5.64 -9.09
N ILE A 81 11.23 5.93 -7.81
CA ILE A 81 11.86 7.04 -7.08
C ILE A 81 13.36 6.77 -6.86
N ALA A 82 13.74 5.54 -6.50
CA ALA A 82 15.14 5.13 -6.28
C ALA A 82 15.95 4.94 -7.58
N GLY A 83 15.42 5.32 -8.74
CA GLY A 83 16.09 5.20 -10.04
C GLY A 83 16.14 3.77 -10.60
N ILE A 84 15.41 2.82 -10.01
CA ILE A 84 15.35 1.44 -10.52
C ILE A 84 14.54 1.42 -11.82
N ASN A 85 15.16 0.91 -12.89
CA ASN A 85 14.49 0.73 -14.17
C ASN A 85 13.21 -0.11 -13.98
N PRO A 86 12.03 0.35 -14.46
CA PRO A 86 10.78 -0.40 -14.33
C PRO A 86 10.84 -1.84 -14.86
N MET A 87 11.68 -2.10 -15.88
CA MET A 87 11.92 -3.44 -16.45
C MET A 87 12.70 -4.38 -15.52
N ASN A 88 13.26 -3.87 -14.42
CA ASN A 88 13.98 -4.65 -13.41
C ASN A 88 13.14 -4.93 -12.15
N PHE A 89 11.93 -4.36 -12.06
CA PHE A 89 10.97 -4.75 -11.02
C PHE A 89 10.45 -6.18 -11.28
N ARG A 90 10.28 -6.97 -10.21
CA ARG A 90 9.80 -8.36 -10.28
C ARG A 90 8.66 -8.57 -9.29
N ALA A 91 7.45 -8.63 -9.80
CA ALA A 91 6.29 -9.20 -9.11
C ALA A 91 6.25 -10.70 -9.41
N VAL A 92 6.72 -11.52 -8.47
CA VAL A 92 6.74 -12.97 -8.59
C VAL A 92 5.32 -13.49 -8.41
N LYS A 93 4.80 -14.21 -9.41
CA LYS A 93 3.43 -14.72 -9.38
C LYS A 93 3.22 -15.67 -8.20
N THR A 94 2.12 -15.48 -7.48
CA THR A 94 1.70 -16.39 -6.39
C THR A 94 0.54 -17.27 -6.86
N THR A 95 0.17 -18.26 -6.04
CA THR A 95 -0.90 -19.19 -6.36
C THR A 95 -1.81 -19.42 -5.16
N LYS A 96 -3.08 -19.73 -5.44
CA LYS A 96 -4.05 -20.13 -4.40
C LYS A 96 -3.59 -21.36 -3.59
N SER A 97 -2.79 -22.25 -4.18
CA SER A 97 -2.22 -23.42 -3.51
C SER A 97 -1.19 -23.06 -2.42
N ALA A 98 -0.56 -21.89 -2.50
CA ALA A 98 0.31 -21.34 -1.47
C ALA A 98 -0.39 -20.27 -0.62
N SER A 99 -1.74 -20.22 -0.63
CA SER A 99 -2.55 -19.16 -0.02
C SER A 99 -2.11 -17.73 -0.42
N PHE A 100 -1.60 -17.58 -1.65
CA PHE A 100 -1.02 -16.35 -2.19
C PHE A 100 0.26 -15.83 -1.48
N GLY A 101 0.93 -16.65 -0.68
CA GLY A 101 2.28 -16.38 -0.19
C GLY A 101 3.36 -16.60 -1.26
N LEU A 102 4.47 -15.87 -1.14
CA LEU A 102 5.63 -15.96 -2.03
C LEU A 102 6.35 -17.30 -1.86
N CYS A 103 6.34 -18.13 -2.91
CA CYS A 103 7.04 -19.40 -2.89
C CYS A 103 8.59 -19.19 -2.98
N PRO A 104 9.39 -19.76 -2.05
CA PRO A 104 10.85 -19.66 -2.09
C PRO A 104 11.47 -20.24 -3.37
N LYS A 105 10.85 -21.27 -3.96
CA LYS A 105 11.28 -21.81 -5.25
C LYS A 105 11.10 -20.78 -6.37
N SER A 106 9.90 -20.19 -6.49
CA SER A 106 9.63 -19.15 -7.49
C SER A 106 10.53 -17.92 -7.35
N LEU A 107 10.89 -17.55 -6.11
CA LEU A 107 11.90 -16.52 -5.86
C LEU A 107 13.28 -16.95 -6.41
N ARG A 108 13.75 -18.15 -6.07
CA ARG A 108 15.05 -18.68 -6.53
C ARG A 108 15.11 -18.72 -8.07
N ASP A 109 14.07 -19.22 -8.72
CA ASP A 109 13.97 -19.29 -10.18
C ASP A 109 14.04 -17.88 -10.81
N ALA A 110 13.35 -16.88 -10.23
CA ALA A 110 13.40 -15.49 -10.70
C ALA A 110 14.76 -14.80 -10.49
N VAL A 111 15.43 -15.09 -9.36
CA VAL A 111 16.76 -14.58 -9.03
C VAL A 111 17.81 -15.18 -9.99
N GLN A 112 17.73 -16.47 -10.28
CA GLN A 112 18.60 -17.15 -11.26
C GLN A 112 18.42 -16.62 -12.67
N ALA A 113 17.17 -16.43 -13.13
CA ALA A 113 16.88 -15.85 -14.43
C ALA A 113 17.43 -14.42 -14.59
N ASN A 114 17.35 -13.60 -13.54
CA ASN A 114 17.96 -12.27 -13.53
C ASN A 114 19.50 -12.35 -13.66
N GLY A 115 20.16 -13.24 -12.92
CA GLY A 115 21.61 -13.45 -13.00
C GLY A 115 22.07 -13.92 -14.40
N GLN A 116 21.32 -14.83 -15.02
CA GLN A 116 21.56 -15.27 -16.40
C GLN A 116 21.41 -14.14 -17.44
N ALA A 117 20.54 -13.16 -17.15
CA ALA A 117 20.37 -11.96 -17.97
C ALA A 117 21.39 -10.83 -17.66
N GLY A 118 22.41 -11.09 -16.83
CA GLY A 118 23.41 -10.08 -16.44
C GLY A 118 22.88 -9.00 -15.49
N LEU A 119 21.70 -9.20 -14.89
CA LEU A 119 21.13 -8.31 -13.88
C LEU A 119 21.64 -8.69 -12.49
N VAL A 120 21.68 -7.72 -11.58
CA VAL A 120 22.08 -7.92 -10.17
C VAL A 120 20.83 -7.92 -9.27
N PRO A 121 20.40 -9.07 -8.73
CA PRO A 121 19.38 -9.15 -7.69
C PRO A 121 19.94 -8.58 -6.38
N PHE A 122 19.28 -7.59 -5.77
CA PHE A 122 19.81 -6.92 -4.57
C PHE A 122 18.78 -6.69 -3.45
N PHE A 123 17.47 -6.78 -3.71
CA PHE A 123 16.43 -6.55 -2.69
C PHE A 123 15.24 -7.51 -2.82
N LEU A 124 14.78 -8.06 -1.69
CA LEU A 124 13.55 -8.81 -1.49
C LEU A 124 12.66 -8.15 -0.42
N CYS A 125 11.36 -8.08 -0.67
CA CYS A 125 10.35 -7.87 0.36
C CYS A 125 9.56 -9.14 0.55
N ALA A 126 9.59 -9.66 1.77
CA ALA A 126 8.61 -10.62 2.21
C ALA A 126 7.52 -9.88 3.00
N THR A 127 6.26 -10.27 2.84
CA THR A 127 5.11 -9.58 3.44
C THR A 127 4.43 -10.46 4.49
N VAL A 128 4.17 -9.90 5.68
CA VAL A 128 3.34 -10.53 6.72
C VAL A 128 2.02 -9.76 6.80
N GLY A 129 0.99 -10.29 6.15
CA GLY A 129 -0.33 -9.66 6.04
C GLY A 129 -0.45 -8.78 4.80
N THR A 130 -0.50 -9.40 3.61
CA THR A 130 -0.69 -8.68 2.34
C THR A 130 -2.03 -7.94 2.28
N THR A 131 -2.07 -6.80 1.56
CA THR A 131 -3.26 -5.93 1.50
C THR A 131 -4.50 -6.62 0.91
N SER A 132 -4.33 -7.52 -0.05
CA SER A 132 -5.45 -8.15 -0.79
C SER A 132 -6.15 -9.27 -0.02
N THR A 133 -5.38 -10.10 0.68
CA THR A 133 -5.85 -11.40 1.21
C THR A 133 -5.32 -11.71 2.60
N ASN A 134 -4.55 -10.80 3.22
CA ASN A 134 -3.81 -11.02 4.46
C ASN A 134 -2.89 -12.26 4.41
N ALA A 135 -2.33 -12.56 3.23
CA ALA A 135 -1.39 -13.66 3.05
C ALA A 135 -0.08 -13.38 3.80
N ILE A 136 0.63 -14.46 4.16
CA ILE A 136 1.90 -14.41 4.88
C ILE A 136 2.95 -15.13 4.05
N ASP A 137 4.02 -14.41 3.73
CA ASP A 137 5.18 -14.95 3.05
C ASP A 137 6.05 -15.77 4.05
N PRO A 138 6.61 -16.93 3.65
CA PRO A 138 7.41 -17.77 4.53
C PRO A 138 8.81 -17.16 4.76
N ILE A 139 8.91 -16.26 5.74
CA ILE A 139 10.07 -15.39 5.99
C ILE A 139 11.40 -16.15 6.05
N GLN A 140 11.51 -17.19 6.89
CA GLN A 140 12.77 -17.93 7.04
C GLN A 140 13.23 -18.59 5.72
N PRO A 141 12.42 -19.43 5.04
CA PRO A 141 12.78 -19.99 3.73
C PRO A 141 13.12 -18.93 2.66
N LEU A 142 12.51 -17.75 2.72
CA LEU A 142 12.83 -16.65 1.81
C LEU A 142 14.17 -15.99 2.14
N CYS A 143 14.49 -15.80 3.41
CA CYS A 143 15.80 -15.33 3.87
C CYS A 143 16.92 -16.31 3.50
N GLU A 144 16.67 -17.63 3.56
CA GLU A 144 17.60 -18.67 3.10
C GLU A 144 17.91 -18.52 1.61
N VAL A 145 16.90 -18.32 0.76
CA VAL A 145 17.10 -18.02 -0.67
C VAL A 145 17.83 -16.69 -0.87
N ALA A 146 17.46 -15.63 -0.16
CA ALA A 146 18.08 -14.31 -0.31
C ALA A 146 19.58 -14.31 0.06
N LYS A 147 19.95 -15.06 1.11
CA LYS A 147 21.32 -15.19 1.59
C LYS A 147 22.27 -15.77 0.55
N ASP A 148 21.82 -16.76 -0.23
CA ASP A 148 22.61 -17.39 -1.30
C ASP A 148 23.08 -16.40 -2.38
N TYR A 149 22.38 -15.26 -2.53
CA TYR A 149 22.63 -14.24 -3.56
C TYR A 149 22.96 -12.86 -2.97
N SER A 150 23.24 -12.76 -1.66
CA SER A 150 23.51 -11.50 -0.95
C SER A 150 22.40 -10.43 -1.12
N ILE A 151 21.15 -10.86 -1.21
CA ILE A 151 19.98 -9.99 -1.37
C ILE A 151 19.58 -9.41 -0.01
N TRP A 152 19.37 -8.08 0.05
CA TRP A 152 18.77 -7.42 1.21
C TRP A 152 17.32 -7.89 1.40
N VAL A 153 16.95 -8.29 2.61
CA VAL A 153 15.55 -8.65 2.92
C VAL A 153 14.93 -7.59 3.81
N HIS A 154 13.81 -7.03 3.35
CA HIS A 154 12.87 -6.30 4.18
C HIS A 154 11.64 -7.16 4.46
N VAL A 155 11.08 -7.04 5.66
CA VAL A 155 9.81 -7.66 6.02
C VAL A 155 8.78 -6.55 6.17
N ASP A 156 7.87 -6.45 5.20
CA ASP A 156 6.71 -5.58 5.31
C ASP A 156 5.65 -6.28 6.16
N ALA A 157 5.53 -5.84 7.41
CA ALA A 157 4.50 -6.28 8.33
C ALA A 157 3.58 -5.11 8.73
N ALA A 158 3.36 -4.13 7.84
CA ALA A 158 2.68 -2.87 8.15
C ALA A 158 1.30 -3.05 8.79
N TYR A 159 0.56 -4.10 8.42
CA TYR A 159 -0.69 -4.49 9.08
C TYR A 159 -0.46 -5.44 10.26
N ALA A 160 -0.11 -6.69 9.95
CA ALA A 160 -0.16 -7.79 10.91
C ALA A 160 0.98 -7.75 11.94
N GLY A 161 2.07 -7.02 11.68
CA GLY A 161 3.20 -6.88 12.60
C GLY A 161 2.81 -6.27 13.95
N SER A 162 1.79 -5.40 13.97
CA SER A 162 1.26 -4.85 15.24
C SER A 162 0.58 -5.90 16.11
N ALA A 163 0.03 -6.98 15.51
CA ALA A 163 -0.56 -8.09 16.24
C ALA A 163 0.49 -9.07 16.81
N CYS A 164 1.73 -9.05 16.29
CA CYS A 164 2.83 -9.91 16.75
C CYS A 164 3.36 -9.58 18.16
N ILE A 165 2.78 -8.61 18.86
CA ILE A 165 3.00 -8.39 20.31
C ILE A 165 2.26 -9.43 21.17
N CYS A 166 1.25 -10.10 20.61
CA CYS A 166 0.50 -11.16 21.27
C CYS A 166 1.20 -12.52 21.08
N PRO A 167 1.42 -13.30 22.16
CA PRO A 167 2.01 -14.64 22.08
C PRO A 167 1.03 -15.73 21.57
#